data_AF-A0A0G4IUM7-F1
#
_entry.id   AF-A0A0G4IUM7-F1
#
_cell.length_a   1.000
_cell.length_b   1.000
_cell.length_c   1.000
_cell.angle_alpha   90.00
_cell.angle_beta   90.00
_cell.angle_gamma   90.00
#
_symmetry.space_group_name_H-M   'P 1'
#
loop_
_entity.id
_entity.type
_entity.pdbx_description
1 polymer ?
#
loop_
_entity_poly.entity_id
_entity_poly.type
_entity_poly.pdbx_seq_one_letter_code
_entity_poly.pdbx_strand_id
1 'polypeptide(L)'
;MSKGGARDLQRIIAASSPANASSCTSESLALVRAKFEQMASLSQNDRHIIAAIQQRMLEQRHELTKRQATTRALQDRFEALAAVSRADREAAEALRATAQHQSDEIDKIRAEKSTLASLNEALRQELNAKREAYAAAVSRCNDAEGALQAKSRQVRALQDAVARYDADQAGCAHENRRLSDANRAQEAQARDLQDRLHLLEQKLADADKRADAAEQRTRDTEAVLATRGQDVDRLKSELEAVRRDECQVRDQLRREQQSVADRDVLIEQLDGRLRQNDVKMQELVAEGEARDRDAQAGAGELRAQLNAARTEIADLTTRQAASAAELRDLHSRCDAERARAECLIAERDEVAKDLDAARKAVAECHRANVILQETDASARERIRQLESIVAYNAEQAARVKADIDELRSQVEARDRDVERLAHEKDARQRESDARVARLTATETEVRIAVAKLLNAQEAMEGSFTCLSCMTLLTEAKTCVPCGHVVCGTCCTDGGACSECARPVTGVVPNRNMSALSGKFTYIRQVLGRLKDDLTTSPLFADIPGQ
;
A
#
# COMPACT_ATOMS: atom_id res chain seq x y z
N MET A 1 71.74 -3.49 -74.02
CA MET A 1 72.05 -3.18 -75.43
C MET A 1 72.89 -4.32 -75.98
N SER A 2 72.34 -5.02 -76.96
CA SER A 2 72.81 -6.30 -77.44
C SER A 2 74.01 -6.19 -78.37
N LYS A 3 74.94 -7.14 -78.18
CA LYS A 3 76.00 -7.77 -79.01
C LYS A 3 76.09 -7.51 -80.54
N GLY A 4 75.70 -6.35 -81.07
CA GLY A 4 75.71 -6.04 -82.51
C GLY A 4 76.99 -5.37 -83.04
N GLY A 5 77.71 -4.59 -82.21
CA GLY A 5 78.81 -3.73 -82.70
C GLY A 5 80.19 -4.39 -82.82
N ALA A 6 80.42 -5.57 -82.23
CA ALA A 6 81.75 -6.18 -82.16
C ALA A 6 82.11 -7.07 -83.37
N ARG A 7 81.15 -7.40 -84.25
CA ARG A 7 81.41 -8.23 -85.43
C ARG A 7 81.79 -7.43 -86.69
N ASP A 8 81.48 -6.13 -86.74
CA ASP A 8 81.80 -5.30 -87.92
C ASP A 8 83.22 -4.72 -87.91
N LEU A 9 83.89 -4.63 -86.76
CA LEU A 9 85.29 -4.22 -86.67
C LEU A 9 86.29 -5.32 -87.07
N GLN A 10 85.91 -6.60 -86.96
CA GLN A 10 86.74 -7.72 -87.43
C GLN A 10 86.69 -7.92 -88.96
N ARG A 11 85.70 -7.34 -89.66
CA ARG A 11 85.64 -7.38 -91.13
C ARG A 11 86.51 -6.33 -91.81
N ILE A 12 86.85 -5.23 -91.15
CA ILE A 12 87.65 -4.15 -91.77
C ILE A 12 89.15 -4.44 -91.69
N ILE A 13 89.63 -5.17 -90.67
CA ILE A 13 91.06 -5.45 -90.49
C ILE A 13 91.56 -6.63 -91.36
N ALA A 14 90.67 -7.47 -91.90
CA ALA A 14 91.03 -8.54 -92.83
C ALA A 14 91.13 -8.10 -94.30
N ALA A 15 90.88 -6.82 -94.62
CA ALA A 15 90.83 -6.30 -95.99
C ALA A 15 91.83 -5.17 -96.26
N SER A 16 92.97 -5.15 -95.57
CA SER A 16 94.06 -4.18 -95.80
C SER A 16 95.35 -4.90 -96.14
N SER A 17 95.52 -5.19 -97.43
CA SER A 17 96.77 -5.64 -98.05
C SER A 17 97.83 -4.51 -97.96
N PRO A 18 99.05 -4.77 -97.45
CA PRO A 18 100.09 -3.75 -97.37
C PRO A 18 100.89 -3.73 -98.68
N ALA A 19 100.53 -2.84 -99.59
CA ALA A 19 101.35 -2.52 -100.75
C ALA A 19 101.57 -1.00 -100.79
N ASN A 20 102.84 -0.60 -100.68
CA ASN A 20 103.42 0.76 -100.73
C ASN A 20 103.69 1.43 -99.37
N ALA A 21 104.78 1.00 -98.74
CA ALA A 21 105.58 1.85 -97.84
C ALA A 21 106.89 2.20 -98.56
N SER A 22 106.83 3.27 -99.34
CA SER A 22 107.97 4.03 -99.84
C SER A 22 108.70 4.69 -98.66
N SER A 23 110.02 4.55 -98.65
CA SER A 23 111.03 5.28 -97.86
C SER A 23 110.50 6.22 -96.76
N CYS A 24 110.47 5.73 -95.52
CA CYS A 24 110.30 6.54 -94.34
C CYS A 24 111.47 6.27 -93.40
N THR A 25 112.26 7.31 -93.15
CA THR A 25 113.44 7.32 -92.28
C THR A 25 113.06 6.95 -90.84
N SER A 26 114.00 6.37 -90.09
CA SER A 26 113.77 5.81 -88.75
C SER A 26 113.26 6.82 -87.71
N GLU A 27 113.33 8.12 -88.00
CA GLU A 27 112.82 9.22 -87.18
C GLU A 27 111.30 9.43 -87.29
N SER A 28 110.72 9.17 -88.47
CA SER A 28 109.26 9.29 -88.71
C SER A 28 108.46 8.19 -87.99
N LEU A 29 108.99 6.97 -87.99
CA LEU A 29 108.40 5.84 -87.25
C LEU A 29 108.47 6.03 -85.73
N ALA A 30 109.50 6.73 -85.23
CA ALA A 30 109.62 7.06 -83.82
C ALA A 30 108.57 8.11 -83.38
N LEU A 31 108.31 9.12 -84.21
CA LEU A 31 107.28 10.12 -83.93
C LEU A 31 105.85 9.54 -84.00
N VAL A 32 105.61 8.64 -84.95
CA VAL A 32 104.34 7.89 -85.04
C VAL A 32 104.17 6.96 -83.84
N ARG A 33 105.23 6.25 -83.42
CA ARG A 33 105.21 5.41 -82.20
C ARG A 33 104.95 6.23 -80.95
N ALA A 34 105.60 7.39 -80.79
CA ALA A 34 105.37 8.30 -79.67
C ALA A 34 103.93 8.86 -79.66
N LYS A 35 103.36 9.20 -80.83
CA LYS A 35 101.94 9.58 -80.94
C LYS A 35 101.00 8.43 -80.63
N PHE A 36 101.31 7.20 -81.03
CA PHE A 36 100.53 6.01 -80.67
C PHE A 36 100.62 5.67 -79.18
N GLU A 37 101.78 5.85 -78.56
CA GLU A 37 101.96 5.73 -77.11
C GLU A 37 101.20 6.83 -76.36
N GLN A 38 101.22 8.07 -76.87
CA GLN A 38 100.43 9.17 -76.33
C GLN A 38 98.92 8.89 -76.48
N MET A 39 98.44 8.43 -77.64
CA MET A 39 97.05 8.02 -77.82
C MET A 39 96.67 6.80 -76.98
N ALA A 40 97.58 5.85 -76.78
CA ALA A 40 97.38 4.72 -75.89
C ALA A 40 97.27 5.17 -74.43
N SER A 41 98.10 6.13 -74.00
CA SER A 41 98.04 6.72 -72.65
C SER A 41 96.76 7.54 -72.44
N LEU A 42 96.32 8.30 -73.44
CA LEU A 42 95.05 9.03 -73.41
C LEU A 42 93.87 8.04 -73.41
N SER A 43 93.91 7.00 -74.23
CA SER A 43 92.91 5.92 -74.22
C SER A 43 92.85 5.19 -72.87
N GLN A 44 94.00 5.01 -72.21
CA GLN A 44 94.09 4.41 -70.89
C GLN A 44 93.53 5.33 -69.82
N ASN A 45 93.83 6.64 -69.88
CA ASN A 45 93.22 7.65 -69.03
C ASN A 45 91.71 7.74 -69.23
N ASP A 46 91.23 7.73 -70.48
CA ASP A 46 89.81 7.72 -70.79
C ASP A 46 89.14 6.46 -70.24
N ARG A 47 89.79 5.29 -70.31
CA ARG A 47 89.29 4.07 -69.65
C ARG A 47 89.20 4.22 -68.13
N HIS A 48 90.19 4.83 -67.49
CA HIS A 48 90.15 5.08 -66.04
C HIS A 48 89.05 6.08 -65.66
N ILE A 49 88.87 7.14 -66.44
CA ILE A 49 87.81 8.14 -66.23
C ILE A 49 86.43 7.48 -66.45
N ILE A 50 86.25 6.71 -67.52
CA ILE A 50 85.01 5.98 -67.80
C ILE A 50 84.72 4.98 -66.67
N ALA A 51 85.72 4.22 -66.21
CA ALA A 51 85.55 3.29 -65.09
C ALA A 51 85.17 4.01 -63.79
N ALA A 52 85.81 5.15 -63.48
CA ALA A 52 85.47 5.96 -62.32
C ALA A 52 84.04 6.54 -62.41
N ILE A 53 83.62 7.01 -63.58
CA ILE A 53 82.25 7.48 -63.83
C ILE A 53 81.25 6.33 -63.67
N GLN A 54 81.55 5.15 -64.24
CA GLN A 54 80.69 3.97 -64.12
C GLN A 54 80.56 3.52 -62.66
N GLN A 55 81.66 3.52 -61.91
CA GLN A 55 81.65 3.20 -60.48
C GLN A 55 80.84 4.21 -59.68
N ARG A 56 81.03 5.51 -59.93
CA ARG A 56 80.24 6.57 -59.27
C ARG A 56 78.76 6.50 -59.63
N MET A 57 78.41 6.13 -60.85
CA MET A 57 77.03 5.87 -61.25
C MET A 57 76.42 4.65 -60.54
N LEU A 58 77.21 3.59 -60.31
CA LEU A 58 76.78 2.42 -59.54
C LEU A 58 76.57 2.78 -58.07
N GLU A 59 77.49 3.54 -57.46
CA GLU A 59 77.34 4.06 -56.10
C GLU A 59 76.10 4.95 -55.97
N GLN A 60 75.88 5.87 -56.91
CA GLN A 60 74.66 6.70 -56.92
C GLN A 60 73.38 5.89 -57.09
N ARG A 61 73.39 4.85 -57.93
CA ARG A 61 72.25 3.93 -58.04
C ARG A 61 72.01 3.16 -56.75
N HIS A 62 73.07 2.67 -56.11
CA HIS A 62 72.96 1.96 -54.84
C HIS A 62 72.41 2.87 -53.75
N GLU A 63 72.92 4.10 -53.63
CA GLU A 63 72.43 5.11 -52.70
C GLU A 63 70.97 5.50 -52.98
N LEU A 64 70.57 5.67 -54.25
CA LEU A 64 69.17 5.89 -54.62
C LEU A 64 68.28 4.70 -54.22
N THR A 65 68.75 3.47 -54.42
CA THR A 65 68.00 2.26 -54.04
C THR A 65 67.84 2.18 -52.53
N LYS A 66 68.90 2.51 -51.78
CA LYS A 66 68.88 2.60 -50.32
C LYS A 66 67.89 3.65 -49.83
N ARG A 67 67.91 4.86 -50.41
CA ARG A 67 66.94 5.92 -50.09
C ARG A 67 65.51 5.52 -50.41
N GLN A 68 65.28 4.87 -51.55
CA GLN A 68 63.97 4.36 -51.91
C GLN A 68 63.48 3.30 -50.91
N ALA A 69 64.36 2.40 -50.46
CA ALA A 69 64.04 1.41 -49.45
C ALA A 69 63.69 2.06 -48.10
N THR A 70 64.46 3.06 -47.65
CA THR A 70 64.15 3.79 -46.42
C THR A 70 62.84 4.58 -46.51
N THR A 71 62.55 5.20 -47.67
CA THR A 71 61.30 5.92 -47.87
C THR A 71 60.10 4.98 -47.83
N ARG A 72 60.20 3.80 -48.45
CA ARG A 72 59.15 2.76 -48.37
C ARG A 72 58.96 2.28 -46.93
N ALA A 73 60.03 1.97 -46.22
CA ALA A 73 59.94 1.56 -44.81
C ALA A 73 59.29 2.64 -43.93
N LEU A 74 59.54 3.93 -44.20
CA LEU A 74 58.85 5.02 -43.52
C LEU A 74 57.38 5.12 -43.92
N GLN A 75 57.04 4.97 -45.19
CA GLN A 75 55.65 4.91 -45.66
C GLN A 75 54.89 3.77 -44.98
N ASP A 76 55.45 2.57 -44.93
CA ASP A 76 54.85 1.41 -44.26
C ASP A 76 54.61 1.68 -42.77
N ARG A 77 55.56 2.36 -42.09
CA ARG A 77 55.40 2.77 -40.69
C ARG A 77 54.31 3.81 -40.51
N PHE A 78 54.19 4.79 -41.40
CA PHE A 78 53.11 5.78 -41.35
C PHE A 78 51.74 5.14 -41.62
N GLU A 79 51.65 4.19 -42.54
CA GLU A 79 50.43 3.43 -42.80
C GLU A 79 50.02 2.57 -41.59
N ALA A 80 50.98 1.91 -40.95
CA ALA A 80 50.75 1.16 -39.72
C ALA A 80 50.27 2.09 -38.57
N LEU A 81 50.91 3.25 -38.39
CA LEU A 81 50.50 4.23 -37.39
C LEU A 81 49.10 4.79 -37.67
N ALA A 82 48.78 5.03 -38.95
CA ALA A 82 47.46 5.46 -39.37
C ALA A 82 46.39 4.38 -39.12
N ALA A 83 46.74 3.10 -39.29
CA ALA A 83 45.85 1.99 -38.97
C ALA A 83 45.57 1.89 -37.47
N VAL A 84 46.61 2.01 -36.62
CA VAL A 84 46.45 2.06 -35.17
C VAL A 84 45.59 3.25 -34.74
N SER A 85 45.86 4.45 -35.28
CA SER A 85 45.05 5.64 -34.96
C SER A 85 43.59 5.52 -35.38
N ARG A 86 43.29 4.79 -36.47
CA ARG A 86 41.89 4.48 -36.84
C ARG A 86 41.26 3.51 -35.85
N ALA A 87 41.96 2.43 -35.50
CA ALA A 87 41.48 1.47 -34.51
C ALA A 87 41.22 2.12 -33.14
N ASP A 88 42.09 3.01 -32.68
CA ASP A 88 41.91 3.75 -31.43
C ASP A 88 40.69 4.70 -31.47
N ARG A 89 40.42 5.33 -32.62
CA ARG A 89 39.21 6.16 -32.79
C ARG A 89 37.95 5.32 -32.76
N GLU A 90 37.93 4.19 -33.47
CA GLU A 90 36.80 3.25 -33.48
C GLU A 90 36.54 2.71 -32.06
N ALA A 91 37.59 2.35 -31.33
CA ALA A 91 37.49 1.91 -29.93
C ALA A 91 36.96 3.03 -29.01
N ALA A 92 37.44 4.26 -29.17
CA ALA A 92 36.97 5.42 -28.41
C ALA A 92 35.49 5.75 -28.72
N GLU A 93 35.07 5.64 -29.97
CA GLU A 93 33.67 5.82 -30.38
C GLU A 93 32.78 4.72 -29.81
N ALA A 94 33.22 3.45 -29.82
CA ALA A 94 32.50 2.34 -29.20
C ALA A 94 32.34 2.51 -27.69
N LEU A 95 33.39 2.98 -27.00
CA LEU A 95 33.33 3.30 -25.56
C LEU A 95 32.38 4.46 -25.27
N ARG A 96 32.37 5.51 -26.10
CA ARG A 96 31.42 6.63 -25.97
C ARG A 96 29.97 6.17 -26.19
N ALA A 97 29.72 5.32 -27.18
CA ALA A 97 28.41 4.75 -27.43
C ALA A 97 27.93 3.90 -26.23
N THR A 98 28.83 3.10 -25.65
CA THR A 98 28.53 2.29 -24.45
C THR A 98 28.24 3.17 -23.23
N ALA A 99 29.04 4.22 -23.01
CA ALA A 99 28.83 5.17 -21.92
C ALA A 99 27.52 5.94 -22.08
N GLN A 100 27.16 6.32 -23.31
CA GLN A 100 25.88 6.98 -23.60
C GLN A 100 24.70 6.05 -23.30
N HIS A 101 24.76 4.79 -23.76
CA HIS A 101 23.73 3.80 -23.46
C HIS A 101 23.54 3.60 -21.95
N GLN A 102 24.63 3.50 -21.19
CA GLN A 102 24.57 3.38 -19.73
C GLN A 102 23.99 4.63 -19.06
N SER A 103 24.30 5.82 -19.57
CA SER A 103 23.69 7.07 -19.09
C SER A 103 22.18 7.08 -19.33
N ASP A 104 21.74 6.68 -20.53
CA ASP A 104 20.32 6.63 -20.89
C ASP A 104 19.56 5.60 -20.03
N GLU A 105 20.17 4.45 -19.72
CA GLU A 105 19.61 3.46 -18.78
C GLU A 105 19.50 4.00 -17.35
N ILE A 106 20.52 4.72 -16.86
CA ILE A 106 20.48 5.35 -15.53
C ILE A 106 19.35 6.38 -15.45
N ASP A 107 19.16 7.18 -16.49
CA ASP A 107 18.09 8.18 -16.54
C ASP A 107 16.70 7.53 -16.64
N LYS A 108 16.57 6.41 -17.36
CA LYS A 108 15.36 5.59 -17.35
C LYS A 108 15.06 5.04 -15.95
N ILE A 109 16.04 4.47 -15.26
CA ILE A 109 15.88 3.97 -13.88
C ILE A 109 15.52 5.11 -12.91
N ARG A 110 16.09 6.30 -13.08
CA ARG A 110 15.74 7.48 -12.27
C ARG A 110 14.29 7.92 -12.51
N ALA A 111 13.82 7.90 -13.75
CA ALA A 111 12.44 8.19 -14.09
C ALA A 111 11.48 7.16 -13.46
N GLU A 112 11.77 5.86 -13.58
CA GLU A 112 11.00 4.78 -12.95
C GLU A 112 10.99 4.88 -11.41
N LYS A 113 12.12 5.24 -10.80
CA LYS A 113 12.18 5.49 -9.35
C LYS A 113 11.29 6.67 -8.95
N SER A 114 11.26 7.74 -9.73
CA SER A 114 10.42 8.91 -9.48
C SER A 114 8.92 8.56 -9.57
N THR A 115 8.52 7.79 -10.58
CA THR A 115 7.11 7.33 -10.71
C THR A 115 6.70 6.37 -9.61
N LEU A 116 7.58 5.47 -9.17
CA LEU A 116 7.31 4.59 -8.03
C LEU A 116 7.23 5.37 -6.71
N ALA A 117 8.01 6.45 -6.55
CA ALA A 117 7.94 7.32 -5.39
C ALA A 117 6.60 8.08 -5.33
N SER A 118 6.14 8.63 -6.45
CA SER A 118 4.84 9.32 -6.51
C SER A 118 3.67 8.36 -6.30
N LEU A 119 3.74 7.13 -6.83
CA LEU A 119 2.74 6.09 -6.58
C LEU A 119 2.68 5.68 -5.11
N ASN A 120 3.84 5.51 -4.46
CA ASN A 120 3.90 5.21 -3.02
C ASN A 120 3.27 6.31 -2.17
N GLU A 121 3.53 7.57 -2.52
CA GLU A 121 2.94 8.70 -1.81
C GLU A 121 1.41 8.74 -2.00
N ALA A 122 0.92 8.51 -3.21
CA ALA A 122 -0.52 8.40 -3.47
C ALA A 122 -1.18 7.27 -2.67
N LEU A 123 -0.55 6.09 -2.60
CA LEU A 123 -1.05 4.96 -1.81
C LEU A 123 -1.07 5.26 -0.31
N ARG A 124 -0.07 5.99 0.21
CA ARG A 124 -0.06 6.43 1.62
C ARG A 124 -1.20 7.41 1.91
N GLN A 125 -1.46 8.35 1.02
CA GLN A 125 -2.57 9.28 1.14
C GLN A 125 -3.93 8.56 1.11
N GLU A 126 -4.10 7.60 0.18
CA GLU A 126 -5.32 6.78 0.13
C GLU A 126 -5.53 5.95 1.40
N LEU A 127 -4.45 5.35 1.92
CA LEU A 127 -4.50 4.56 3.16
C LEU A 127 -4.85 5.42 4.38
N ASN A 128 -4.30 6.64 4.46
CA ASN A 128 -4.64 7.58 5.53
C ASN A 128 -6.10 8.03 5.42
N ALA A 129 -6.58 8.37 4.21
CA ALA A 129 -7.98 8.72 4.00
C ALA A 129 -8.95 7.58 4.38
N LYS A 130 -8.59 6.32 4.05
CA LYS A 130 -9.37 5.14 4.47
C LYS A 130 -9.36 4.94 5.98
N ARG A 131 -8.23 5.17 6.66
CA ARG A 131 -8.14 5.10 8.13
C ARG A 131 -9.01 6.16 8.80
N GLU A 132 -9.00 7.38 8.31
CA GLU A 132 -9.86 8.47 8.81
C GLU A 132 -11.34 8.16 8.58
N ALA A 133 -11.70 7.66 7.40
CA ALA A 133 -13.07 7.23 7.10
C ALA A 133 -13.53 6.07 8.01
N TYR A 134 -12.65 5.10 8.28
CA TYR A 134 -12.92 4.01 9.21
C TYR A 134 -13.11 4.51 10.64
N ALA A 135 -12.23 5.38 11.13
CA ALA A 135 -12.34 5.98 12.46
C ALA A 135 -13.65 6.77 12.62
N ALA A 136 -14.03 7.55 11.60
CA ALA A 136 -15.31 8.27 11.58
C ALA A 136 -16.51 7.31 11.57
N ALA A 137 -16.45 6.20 10.82
CA ALA A 137 -17.50 5.19 10.82
C ALA A 137 -17.65 4.50 12.19
N VAL A 138 -16.53 4.14 12.84
CA VAL A 138 -16.53 3.58 14.19
C VAL A 138 -17.13 4.56 15.20
N SER A 139 -16.75 5.84 15.15
CA SER A 139 -17.36 6.87 16.01
C SER A 139 -18.87 6.93 15.83
N ARG A 140 -19.36 6.95 14.58
CA ARG A 140 -20.80 6.97 14.30
C ARG A 140 -21.53 5.73 14.82
N CYS A 141 -20.95 4.54 14.68
CA CYS A 141 -21.60 3.34 15.20
C CYS A 141 -21.59 3.35 16.75
N ASN A 142 -20.53 3.84 17.41
CA ASN A 142 -20.52 4.01 18.87
C ASN A 142 -21.58 5.02 19.36
N ASP A 143 -21.73 6.15 18.67
CA ASP A 143 -22.75 7.15 18.99
C ASP A 143 -24.17 6.58 18.80
N ALA A 144 -24.38 5.82 17.73
CA ALA A 144 -25.65 5.13 17.46
C ALA A 144 -25.96 4.06 18.51
N GLU A 145 -24.96 3.27 18.94
CA GLU A 145 -25.11 2.31 20.04
C GLU A 145 -25.44 3.02 21.37
N GLY A 146 -24.78 4.14 21.67
CA GLY A 146 -25.10 4.97 22.83
C GLY A 146 -26.54 5.48 22.81
N ALA A 147 -27.00 5.98 21.66
CA ALA A 147 -28.38 6.42 21.46
C ALA A 147 -29.39 5.25 21.60
N LEU A 148 -29.06 4.08 21.03
CA LEU A 148 -29.88 2.87 21.16
C LEU A 148 -30.01 2.42 22.62
N GLN A 149 -28.92 2.47 23.38
CA GLN A 149 -28.95 2.14 24.81
C GLN A 149 -29.79 3.15 25.61
N ALA A 150 -29.68 4.45 25.32
CA ALA A 150 -30.48 5.49 25.95
C ALA A 150 -31.98 5.28 25.66
N LYS A 151 -32.35 5.05 24.39
CA LYS A 151 -33.73 4.75 23.98
C LYS A 151 -34.24 3.45 24.59
N SER A 152 -33.41 2.41 24.69
CA SER A 152 -33.79 1.15 25.36
C SER A 152 -34.08 1.35 26.85
N ARG A 153 -33.33 2.22 27.54
CA ARG A 153 -33.64 2.59 28.93
C ARG A 153 -34.95 3.36 29.02
N GLN A 154 -35.22 4.26 28.07
CA GLN A 154 -36.48 5.01 28.00
C GLN A 154 -37.68 4.08 27.75
N VAL A 155 -37.56 3.10 26.84
CA VAL A 155 -38.61 2.09 26.61
C VAL A 155 -38.91 1.32 27.89
N ARG A 156 -37.89 0.86 28.62
CA ARG A 156 -38.10 0.16 29.90
C ARG A 156 -38.79 1.05 30.92
N ALA A 157 -38.38 2.31 31.05
CA ALA A 157 -39.03 3.24 31.97
C ALA A 157 -40.50 3.48 31.61
N LEU A 158 -40.83 3.61 30.31
CA LEU A 158 -42.21 3.72 29.83
C LEU A 158 -43.00 2.43 30.06
N GLN A 159 -42.40 1.25 29.85
CA GLN A 159 -43.03 -0.04 30.15
C GLN A 159 -43.36 -0.18 31.64
N ASP A 160 -42.44 0.22 32.52
CA ASP A 160 -42.67 0.24 33.97
C ASP A 160 -43.77 1.24 34.36
N ALA A 161 -43.83 2.40 33.69
CA ALA A 161 -44.88 3.40 33.90
C ALA A 161 -46.26 2.90 33.46
N VAL A 162 -46.35 2.26 32.29
CA VAL A 162 -47.59 1.64 31.80
C VAL A 162 -48.04 0.51 32.74
N ALA A 163 -47.13 -0.33 33.22
CA ALA A 163 -47.48 -1.40 34.16
C ALA A 163 -48.01 -0.86 35.51
N ARG A 164 -47.46 0.26 36.00
CA ARG A 164 -47.99 0.95 37.19
C ARG A 164 -49.37 1.53 36.92
N TYR A 165 -49.54 2.15 35.76
CA TYR A 165 -50.82 2.71 35.33
C TYR A 165 -51.92 1.62 35.25
N ASP A 166 -51.62 0.46 34.66
CA ASP A 166 -52.57 -0.65 34.57
C ASP A 166 -52.98 -1.16 35.97
N ALA A 167 -52.04 -1.18 36.92
CA ALA A 167 -52.30 -1.54 38.32
C ALA A 167 -53.19 -0.49 39.02
N ASP A 168 -52.92 0.80 38.81
CA ASP A 168 -53.72 1.90 39.35
C ASP A 168 -55.14 1.91 38.74
N GLN A 169 -55.27 1.63 37.44
CA GLN A 169 -56.56 1.51 36.76
C GLN A 169 -57.37 0.33 37.30
N ALA A 170 -56.73 -0.80 37.60
CA ALA A 170 -57.37 -1.93 38.26
C ALA A 170 -57.85 -1.57 39.68
N GLY A 171 -57.05 -0.80 40.44
CA GLY A 171 -57.42 -0.25 41.74
C GLY A 171 -58.64 0.67 41.67
N CYS A 172 -58.62 1.65 40.76
CA CYS A 172 -59.75 2.57 40.53
C CYS A 172 -61.02 1.82 40.07
N ALA A 173 -60.90 0.80 39.22
CA ALA A 173 -62.04 -0.01 38.78
C ALA A 173 -62.65 -0.84 39.92
N HIS A 174 -61.86 -1.28 40.89
CA HIS A 174 -62.34 -1.95 42.09
C HIS A 174 -63.06 -0.97 43.03
N GLU A 175 -62.48 0.21 43.26
CA GLU A 175 -63.07 1.27 44.09
C GLU A 175 -64.42 1.76 43.52
N ASN A 176 -64.49 1.94 42.20
CA ASN A 176 -65.71 2.38 41.52
C ASN A 176 -66.82 1.31 41.59
N ARG A 177 -66.48 0.01 41.51
CA ARG A 177 -67.46 -1.07 41.78
C ARG A 177 -67.97 -1.01 43.22
N ARG A 178 -67.09 -0.85 44.20
CA ARG A 178 -67.46 -0.72 45.62
C ARG A 178 -68.41 0.45 45.86
N LEU A 179 -68.12 1.62 45.30
CA LEU A 179 -68.98 2.81 45.43
C LEU A 179 -70.30 2.64 44.68
N SER A 180 -70.31 2.02 43.50
CA SER A 180 -71.53 1.74 42.75
C SER A 180 -72.46 0.77 43.49
N ASP A 181 -71.90 -0.28 44.11
CA ASP A 181 -72.66 -1.23 44.92
C ASP A 181 -73.20 -0.58 46.21
N ALA A 182 -72.41 0.28 46.86
CA ALA A 182 -72.86 1.07 48.01
C ALA A 182 -73.99 2.04 47.62
N ASN A 183 -73.91 2.69 46.46
CA ASN A 183 -74.94 3.60 45.97
C ASN A 183 -76.23 2.86 45.61
N ARG A 184 -76.14 1.67 45.00
CA ARG A 184 -77.30 0.79 44.75
C ARG A 184 -77.97 0.34 46.05
N ALA A 185 -77.19 0.04 47.09
CA ALA A 185 -77.74 -0.28 48.41
C ALA A 185 -78.46 0.91 49.05
N GLN A 186 -77.89 2.12 48.94
CA GLN A 186 -78.53 3.35 49.41
C GLN A 186 -79.81 3.67 48.63
N GLU A 187 -79.82 3.49 47.30
CA GLU A 187 -81.02 3.66 46.47
C GLU A 187 -82.13 2.65 46.83
N ALA A 188 -81.77 1.40 47.11
CA ALA A 188 -82.74 0.40 47.57
C ALA A 188 -83.33 0.78 48.93
N GLN A 189 -82.51 1.26 49.87
CA GLN A 189 -82.96 1.75 51.17
C GLN A 189 -83.85 2.99 51.06
N ALA A 190 -83.53 3.92 50.16
CA ALA A 190 -84.35 5.10 49.91
C ALA A 190 -85.73 4.74 49.32
N ARG A 191 -85.80 3.74 48.42
CA ARG A 191 -87.07 3.24 47.89
C ARG A 191 -87.93 2.56 48.96
N ASP A 192 -87.34 1.71 49.80
CA ASP A 192 -88.05 1.07 50.92
C ASP A 192 -88.64 2.11 51.90
N LEU A 193 -87.87 3.16 52.22
CA LEU A 193 -88.34 4.26 53.04
C LEU A 193 -89.44 5.10 52.36
N GLN A 194 -89.37 5.31 51.04
CA GLN A 194 -90.43 5.97 50.27
C GLN A 194 -91.74 5.15 50.28
N ASP A 195 -91.67 3.83 50.08
CA ASP A 195 -92.82 2.94 50.14
C ASP A 195 -93.45 2.96 51.55
N ARG A 196 -92.60 2.97 52.58
CA ARG A 196 -93.02 3.05 53.98
C ARG A 196 -93.63 4.40 54.35
N LEU A 197 -93.13 5.50 53.79
CA LEU A 197 -93.77 6.82 53.88
C LEU A 197 -95.15 6.81 53.24
N HIS A 198 -95.28 6.25 52.03
CA HIS A 198 -96.55 6.20 51.33
C HIS A 198 -97.61 5.42 52.12
N LEU A 199 -97.20 4.30 52.74
CA LEU A 199 -98.05 3.52 53.63
C LEU A 199 -98.46 4.31 54.90
N LEU A 200 -97.56 5.10 55.48
CA LEU A 200 -97.86 5.94 56.64
C LEU A 200 -98.78 7.11 56.29
N GLU A 201 -98.60 7.75 55.14
CA GLU A 201 -99.49 8.79 54.62
C GLU A 201 -100.91 8.25 54.38
N GLN A 202 -101.02 7.03 53.84
CA GLN A 202 -102.29 6.34 53.67
C GLN A 202 -102.97 6.03 55.01
N LYS A 203 -102.20 5.54 56.00
CA LYS A 203 -102.72 5.26 57.35
C LYS A 203 -103.18 6.53 58.07
N LEU A 204 -102.48 7.66 57.88
CA LEU A 204 -102.87 8.94 58.45
C LEU A 204 -104.18 9.44 57.83
N ALA A 205 -104.32 9.35 56.50
CA ALA A 205 -105.56 9.71 55.80
C ALA A 205 -106.77 8.85 56.25
N ASP A 206 -106.55 7.56 56.54
CA ASP A 206 -107.60 6.68 57.07
C ASP A 206 -107.90 6.92 58.56
N ALA A 207 -106.97 7.49 59.32
CA ALA A 207 -107.19 7.92 60.70
C ALA A 207 -107.96 9.25 60.74
N ASP A 208 -107.63 10.21 59.88
CA ASP A 208 -108.35 11.49 59.75
C ASP A 208 -109.82 11.24 59.35
N LYS A 209 -110.08 10.36 58.37
CA LYS A 209 -111.46 9.95 58.02
C LYS A 209 -112.23 9.32 59.18
N ARG A 210 -111.55 8.62 60.09
CA ARG A 210 -112.17 8.03 61.28
C ARG A 210 -112.47 9.08 62.35
N ALA A 211 -111.60 10.08 62.50
CA ALA A 211 -111.84 11.22 63.37
C ALA A 211 -113.02 12.07 62.88
N ASP A 212 -113.09 12.37 61.58
CA ASP A 212 -114.22 13.11 60.97
C ASP A 212 -115.56 12.36 61.16
N ALA A 213 -115.54 11.03 61.03
CA ALA A 213 -116.72 10.19 61.27
C ALA A 213 -117.11 10.07 62.75
N ALA A 214 -116.20 10.34 63.68
CA ALA A 214 -116.48 10.41 65.12
C ALA A 214 -117.07 11.78 65.49
N GLU A 215 -116.50 12.88 64.98
CA GLU A 215 -117.07 14.22 65.13
C GLU A 215 -118.51 14.29 64.60
N GLN A 216 -118.77 13.71 63.43
CA GLN A 216 -120.11 13.72 62.84
C GLN A 216 -121.14 12.97 63.71
N ARG A 217 -120.75 11.84 64.32
CA ARG A 217 -121.60 11.09 65.26
C ARG A 217 -121.90 11.90 66.52
N THR A 218 -120.95 12.72 66.96
CA THR A 218 -121.11 13.59 68.14
C THR A 218 -122.10 14.72 67.85
N ARG A 219 -122.02 15.34 66.65
CA ARG A 219 -123.00 16.35 66.20
C ARG A 219 -124.41 15.78 66.04
N ASP A 220 -124.54 14.55 65.55
CA ASP A 220 -125.84 13.87 65.42
C ASP A 220 -126.47 13.58 66.80
N THR A 221 -125.66 13.23 67.82
CA THR A 221 -126.15 13.04 69.19
C THR A 221 -126.58 14.34 69.86
N GLU A 222 -125.90 15.46 69.60
CA GLU A 222 -126.30 16.79 70.10
C GLU A 222 -127.63 17.26 69.49
N ALA A 223 -127.91 16.94 68.22
CA ALA A 223 -129.17 17.27 67.56
C ALA A 223 -130.38 16.51 68.16
N VAL A 224 -130.19 15.26 68.60
CA VAL A 224 -131.22 14.45 69.29
C VAL A 224 -131.52 14.97 70.71
N LEU A 225 -130.52 15.57 71.37
CA LEU A 225 -130.69 16.19 72.69
C LEU A 225 -131.48 17.51 72.61
N ALA A 226 -131.34 18.28 71.54
CA ALA A 226 -132.09 19.51 71.31
C ALA A 226 -133.60 19.27 71.06
N THR A 227 -133.97 18.15 70.42
CA THR A 227 -135.37 17.79 70.16
C THR A 227 -136.08 17.30 71.42
N ARG A 228 -135.38 16.59 72.31
CA ARG A 228 -135.94 16.16 73.63
C ARG A 228 -136.16 17.31 74.61
N GLY A 229 -135.44 18.43 74.47
CA GLY A 229 -135.67 19.64 75.28
C GLY A 229 -137.01 20.32 75.01
N GLN A 230 -137.52 20.23 73.77
CA GLN A 230 -138.76 20.88 73.35
C GLN A 230 -140.03 20.15 73.85
N ASP A 231 -139.95 18.84 74.14
CA ASP A 231 -141.05 18.05 74.71
C ASP A 231 -141.27 18.31 76.21
N VAL A 232 -140.23 18.78 76.93
CA VAL A 232 -140.29 19.05 78.38
C VAL A 232 -141.02 20.37 78.69
N ASP A 233 -140.92 21.37 77.82
CA ASP A 233 -141.58 22.66 78.04
C ASP A 233 -143.07 22.67 77.66
N ARG A 234 -143.50 21.71 76.83
CA ARG A 234 -144.92 21.45 76.51
C ARG A 234 -145.69 20.80 77.67
N LEU A 235 -145.02 19.96 78.48
CA LEU A 235 -145.62 19.33 79.67
C LEU A 235 -145.72 20.28 80.88
N LYS A 236 -144.88 21.32 80.95
CA LYS A 236 -144.96 22.34 82.02
C LYS A 236 -146.18 23.26 81.88
N SER A 237 -146.64 23.53 80.66
CA SER A 237 -147.76 24.44 80.37
C SER A 237 -149.14 23.80 80.60
N GLU A 238 -149.24 22.47 80.57
CA GLU A 238 -150.46 21.71 80.94
C GLU A 238 -150.63 21.59 82.47
N LEU A 239 -149.54 21.72 83.25
CA LEU A 239 -149.53 21.64 84.72
C LEU A 239 -150.05 22.91 85.42
N GLU A 240 -150.02 24.07 84.75
CA GLU A 240 -150.44 25.37 85.30
C GLU A 240 -151.94 25.68 85.10
N ALA A 241 -152.62 24.90 84.25
CA ALA A 241 -154.08 24.98 84.06
C ALA A 241 -154.87 24.26 85.17
N VAL A 242 -154.30 23.20 85.76
CA VAL A 242 -154.94 22.39 86.83
C VAL A 242 -154.85 23.05 88.21
N ARG A 243 -153.87 23.95 88.43
CA ARG A 243 -153.65 24.66 89.71
C ARG A 243 -154.70 25.73 90.06
N ARG A 244 -155.59 26.10 89.14
CA ARG A 244 -156.63 27.13 89.37
C ARG A 244 -157.96 26.55 89.88
N ASP A 245 -158.21 25.26 89.68
CA ASP A 245 -159.42 24.57 90.14
C ASP A 245 -159.27 23.99 91.58
N GLU A 246 -158.06 24.05 92.14
CA GLU A 246 -157.65 23.45 93.43
C GLU A 246 -158.02 24.29 94.68
N CYS A 247 -158.58 25.50 94.51
CA CYS A 247 -158.90 26.41 95.63
C CYS A 247 -160.31 26.20 96.24
N GLN A 248 -161.24 25.55 95.53
CA GLN A 248 -162.62 25.34 96.01
C GLN A 248 -162.89 23.97 96.68
N VAL A 249 -162.00 22.97 96.52
CA VAL A 249 -162.18 21.62 97.12
C VAL A 249 -161.57 21.51 98.53
N ARG A 250 -160.91 22.58 99.01
CA ARG A 250 -160.21 22.64 100.30
C ARG A 250 -161.12 22.40 101.53
N ASP A 251 -162.44 22.51 101.38
CA ASP A 251 -163.43 22.17 102.42
C ASP A 251 -163.89 20.69 102.41
N GLN A 252 -163.65 19.92 101.35
CA GLN A 252 -163.90 18.46 101.31
C GLN A 252 -162.74 17.63 101.90
N LEU A 253 -161.59 18.26 102.16
CA LEU A 253 -160.34 17.71 102.70
C LEU A 253 -160.44 17.16 104.14
N ARG A 254 -161.59 17.32 104.82
CA ARG A 254 -161.82 16.69 106.13
C ARG A 254 -162.24 15.21 106.05
N ARG A 255 -162.54 14.67 104.86
CA ARG A 255 -163.10 13.31 104.72
C ARG A 255 -162.19 12.29 104.00
N GLU A 256 -161.11 12.72 103.36
CA GLU A 256 -160.17 11.82 102.64
C GLU A 256 -158.84 11.59 103.41
N GLN A 257 -158.84 11.85 104.73
CA GLN A 257 -157.76 11.52 105.68
C GLN A 257 -157.48 10.00 105.82
N GLN A 258 -158.03 9.17 104.92
CA GLN A 258 -157.79 7.72 104.82
C GLN A 258 -156.96 7.32 103.57
N SER A 259 -156.59 8.25 102.67
CA SER A 259 -155.93 7.96 101.38
C SER A 259 -154.43 8.32 101.33
N VAL A 260 -153.87 8.77 102.47
CA VAL A 260 -152.48 9.26 102.59
C VAL A 260 -151.45 8.15 102.87
N ALA A 261 -151.86 6.90 103.15
CA ALA A 261 -150.92 5.81 103.40
C ALA A 261 -150.34 5.16 102.12
N ASP A 262 -150.99 5.28 100.97
CA ASP A 262 -150.59 4.59 99.73
C ASP A 262 -149.80 5.46 98.73
N ARG A 263 -149.52 6.73 99.05
CA ARG A 263 -148.81 7.68 98.16
C ARG A 263 -147.33 7.92 98.50
N ASP A 264 -146.86 7.48 99.66
CA ASP A 264 -145.43 7.57 100.02
C ASP A 264 -144.57 6.49 99.33
N VAL A 265 -145.16 5.37 98.87
CA VAL A 265 -144.45 4.28 98.18
C VAL A 265 -144.15 4.59 96.70
N LEU A 266 -144.88 5.51 96.07
CA LEU A 266 -144.70 5.84 94.64
C LEU A 266 -143.67 6.94 94.38
N ILE A 267 -143.38 7.78 95.37
CA ILE A 267 -142.37 8.85 95.29
C ILE A 267 -140.94 8.25 95.38
N GLU A 268 -140.74 7.21 96.20
CA GLU A 268 -139.43 6.54 96.34
C GLU A 268 -139.02 5.75 95.08
N GLN A 269 -139.99 5.24 94.30
CA GLN A 269 -139.73 4.51 93.04
C GLN A 269 -139.35 5.42 91.85
N LEU A 270 -139.77 6.69 91.86
CA LEU A 270 -139.44 7.64 90.79
C LEU A 270 -138.09 8.35 91.02
N ASP A 271 -137.70 8.56 92.28
CA ASP A 271 -136.37 9.09 92.64
C ASP A 271 -135.23 8.09 92.36
N GLY A 272 -135.50 6.78 92.45
CA GLY A 272 -134.55 5.74 92.07
C GLY A 272 -134.25 5.67 90.56
N ARG A 273 -135.22 6.02 89.70
CA ARG A 273 -135.09 5.98 88.24
C ARG A 273 -134.41 7.22 87.65
N LEU A 274 -134.47 8.36 88.32
CA LEU A 274 -133.74 9.56 87.92
C LEU A 274 -132.24 9.45 88.20
N ARG A 275 -131.84 8.90 89.36
CA ARG A 275 -130.41 8.69 89.68
C ARG A 275 -129.72 7.65 88.78
N GLN A 276 -130.43 6.61 88.33
CA GLN A 276 -129.87 5.63 87.38
C GLN A 276 -129.63 6.21 85.97
N ASN A 277 -130.42 7.19 85.54
CA ASN A 277 -130.21 7.82 84.23
C ASN A 277 -129.08 8.85 84.24
N ASP A 278 -128.87 9.57 85.33
CA ASP A 278 -127.75 10.51 85.45
C ASP A 278 -126.38 9.80 85.48
N VAL A 279 -126.27 8.65 86.15
CA VAL A 279 -125.03 7.83 86.15
C VAL A 279 -124.73 7.28 84.75
N LYS A 280 -125.73 6.80 84.02
CA LYS A 280 -125.56 6.31 82.64
C LYS A 280 -125.20 7.41 81.64
N MET A 281 -125.69 8.63 81.85
CA MET A 281 -125.33 9.80 81.04
C MET A 281 -123.86 10.20 81.26
N GLN A 282 -123.37 10.15 82.51
CA GLN A 282 -121.97 10.48 82.81
C GLN A 282 -120.98 9.43 82.29
N GLU A 283 -121.35 8.13 82.30
CA GLU A 283 -120.52 7.05 81.73
C GLU A 283 -120.34 7.18 80.21
N LEU A 284 -121.39 7.54 79.46
CA LEU A 284 -121.31 7.68 78.01
C LEU A 284 -120.48 8.90 77.56
N VAL A 285 -120.51 10.00 78.32
CA VAL A 285 -119.67 11.17 78.06
C VAL A 285 -118.20 10.87 78.35
N ALA A 286 -117.90 10.18 79.46
CA ALA A 286 -116.53 9.78 79.79
C ALA A 286 -115.93 8.78 78.79
N GLU A 287 -116.74 7.85 78.24
CA GLU A 287 -116.29 6.95 77.17
C GLU A 287 -116.02 7.66 75.84
N GLY A 288 -116.77 8.73 75.51
CA GLY A 288 -116.52 9.55 74.32
C GLY A 288 -115.19 10.30 74.42
N GLU A 289 -114.97 10.99 75.55
CA GLU A 289 -113.74 11.75 75.79
C GLU A 289 -112.49 10.87 75.90
N ALA A 290 -112.62 9.62 76.35
CA ALA A 290 -111.53 8.66 76.36
C ALA A 290 -111.14 8.20 74.95
N ARG A 291 -112.13 7.93 74.08
CA ARG A 291 -111.88 7.54 72.68
C ARG A 291 -111.26 8.68 71.87
N ASP A 292 -111.65 9.93 72.12
CA ASP A 292 -111.04 11.09 71.46
C ASP A 292 -109.59 11.33 71.91
N ARG A 293 -109.28 11.13 73.20
CA ARG A 293 -107.90 11.20 73.69
C ARG A 293 -107.00 10.12 73.11
N ASP A 294 -107.50 8.88 72.99
CA ASP A 294 -106.75 7.78 72.37
C ASP A 294 -106.54 8.00 70.86
N ALA A 295 -107.54 8.54 70.16
CA ALA A 295 -107.42 8.90 68.75
C ALA A 295 -106.41 10.05 68.51
N GLN A 296 -106.42 11.07 69.36
CA GLN A 296 -105.47 12.19 69.29
C GLN A 296 -104.04 11.76 69.65
N ALA A 297 -103.86 10.85 70.62
CA ALA A 297 -102.56 10.28 70.95
C ALA A 297 -101.98 9.45 69.79
N GLY A 298 -102.79 8.59 69.17
CA GLY A 298 -102.39 7.80 67.99
C GLY A 298 -102.04 8.66 66.77
N ALA A 299 -102.77 9.76 66.54
CA ALA A 299 -102.45 10.72 65.48
C ALA A 299 -101.15 11.51 65.76
N GLY A 300 -100.89 11.84 67.03
CA GLY A 300 -99.65 12.49 67.46
C GLY A 300 -98.43 11.59 67.24
N GLU A 301 -98.53 10.31 67.58
CA GLU A 301 -97.45 9.33 67.40
C GLU A 301 -97.16 9.05 65.92
N LEU A 302 -98.20 8.93 65.08
CA LEU A 302 -98.03 8.80 63.62
C LEU A 302 -97.41 10.04 62.99
N ARG A 303 -97.75 11.25 63.45
CA ARG A 303 -97.11 12.51 62.98
C ARG A 303 -95.64 12.59 63.39
N ALA A 304 -95.28 12.14 64.60
CA ALA A 304 -93.89 12.08 65.03
C ALA A 304 -93.07 11.09 64.18
N GLN A 305 -93.62 9.90 63.90
CA GLN A 305 -92.99 8.91 63.02
C GLN A 305 -92.85 9.40 61.57
N LEU A 306 -93.86 10.12 61.04
CA LEU A 306 -93.82 10.72 59.71
C LEU A 306 -92.70 11.78 59.61
N ASN A 307 -92.57 12.63 60.63
CA ASN A 307 -91.53 13.67 60.64
C ASN A 307 -90.12 13.05 60.76
N ALA A 308 -89.95 12.01 61.57
CA ALA A 308 -88.68 11.29 61.67
C ALA A 308 -88.29 10.60 60.35
N ALA A 309 -89.25 9.97 59.67
CA ALA A 309 -89.02 9.39 58.35
C ALA A 309 -88.68 10.45 57.28
N ARG A 310 -89.33 11.62 57.34
CA ARG A 310 -89.00 12.75 56.44
C ARG A 310 -87.58 13.28 56.65
N THR A 311 -87.13 13.39 57.90
CA THR A 311 -85.74 13.79 58.19
C THR A 311 -84.73 12.74 57.72
N GLU A 312 -85.03 11.45 57.89
CA GLU A 312 -84.15 10.36 57.44
C GLU A 312 -84.02 10.34 55.91
N ILE A 313 -85.11 10.59 55.17
CA ILE A 313 -85.05 10.72 53.71
C ILE A 313 -84.26 11.96 53.27
N ALA A 314 -84.39 13.09 53.96
CA ALA A 314 -83.60 14.29 53.65
C ALA A 314 -82.09 14.05 53.85
N ASP A 315 -81.70 13.35 54.92
CA ASP A 315 -80.32 12.96 55.21
C ASP A 315 -79.79 11.94 54.19
N LEU A 316 -80.61 10.96 53.78
CA LEU A 316 -80.22 10.01 52.73
C LEU A 316 -80.08 10.68 51.36
N THR A 317 -80.95 11.64 51.04
CA THR A 317 -80.88 12.39 49.77
C THR A 317 -79.63 13.25 49.71
N THR A 318 -79.23 13.88 50.82
CA THR A 318 -77.99 14.66 50.89
C THR A 318 -76.74 13.75 50.81
N ARG A 319 -76.76 12.58 51.45
CA ARG A 319 -75.70 11.58 51.29
C ARG A 319 -75.59 11.04 49.86
N GLN A 320 -76.73 10.80 49.20
CA GLN A 320 -76.78 10.37 47.80
C GLN A 320 -76.25 11.47 46.85
N ALA A 321 -76.55 12.73 47.12
CA ALA A 321 -76.00 13.85 46.35
C ALA A 321 -74.47 13.98 46.52
N ALA A 322 -73.96 13.75 47.73
CA ALA A 322 -72.52 13.74 48.02
C ALA A 322 -71.81 12.57 47.33
N SER A 323 -72.34 11.34 47.42
CA SER A 323 -71.76 10.16 46.76
C SER A 323 -71.81 10.28 45.22
N ALA A 324 -72.87 10.88 44.67
CA ALA A 324 -72.97 11.17 43.23
C ALA A 324 -71.96 12.26 42.79
N ALA A 325 -71.62 13.21 43.65
CA ALA A 325 -70.55 14.18 43.37
C ALA A 325 -69.17 13.52 43.39
N GLU A 326 -68.90 12.65 44.37
CA GLU A 326 -67.65 11.87 44.46
C GLU A 326 -67.47 10.94 43.25
N LEU A 327 -68.53 10.26 42.82
CA LEU A 327 -68.50 9.41 41.61
C LEU A 327 -68.18 10.20 40.35
N ARG A 328 -68.71 11.43 40.21
CA ARG A 328 -68.39 12.30 39.07
C ARG A 328 -66.94 12.77 39.09
N ASP A 329 -66.42 13.14 40.24
CA ASP A 329 -65.00 13.52 40.39
C ASP A 329 -64.08 12.32 40.07
N LEU A 330 -64.41 11.13 40.57
CA LEU A 330 -63.66 9.91 40.28
C LEU A 330 -63.70 9.56 38.78
N HIS A 331 -64.84 9.78 38.11
CA HIS A 331 -64.95 9.59 36.66
C HIS A 331 -64.06 10.56 35.90
N SER A 332 -64.09 11.85 36.26
CA SER A 332 -63.22 12.87 35.66
C SER A 332 -61.74 12.55 35.85
N ARG A 333 -61.34 11.99 37.00
CA ARG A 333 -59.96 11.53 37.24
C ARG A 333 -59.62 10.32 36.38
N CYS A 334 -60.51 9.33 36.28
CA CYS A 334 -60.33 8.18 35.40
C CYS A 334 -60.15 8.59 33.93
N ASP A 335 -60.92 9.58 33.46
CA ASP A 335 -60.82 10.05 32.07
C ASP A 335 -59.54 10.84 31.82
N ALA A 336 -59.10 11.67 32.78
CA ALA A 336 -57.80 12.35 32.69
C ALA A 336 -56.62 11.36 32.68
N GLU A 337 -56.71 10.31 33.51
CA GLU A 337 -55.72 9.23 33.54
C GLU A 337 -55.72 8.41 32.25
N ARG A 338 -56.89 8.11 31.67
CA ARG A 338 -56.98 7.47 30.34
C ARG A 338 -56.30 8.29 29.24
N ALA A 339 -56.55 9.60 29.22
CA ALA A 339 -55.90 10.49 28.26
C ALA A 339 -54.36 10.49 28.43
N ARG A 340 -53.85 10.43 29.67
CA ARG A 340 -52.42 10.28 29.95
C ARG A 340 -51.87 8.96 29.44
N ALA A 341 -52.58 7.85 29.65
CA ALA A 341 -52.18 6.55 29.13
C ALA A 341 -52.14 6.51 27.60
N GLU A 342 -53.12 7.12 26.92
CA GLU A 342 -53.11 7.26 25.46
C GLU A 342 -51.89 8.07 24.98
N CYS A 343 -51.52 9.15 25.66
CA CYS A 343 -50.29 9.88 25.37
C CYS A 343 -49.02 9.03 25.56
N LEU A 344 -48.93 8.27 26.65
CA LEU A 344 -47.78 7.39 26.92
C LEU A 344 -47.68 6.24 25.91
N ILE A 345 -48.82 5.69 25.45
CA ILE A 345 -48.86 4.69 24.39
C ILE A 345 -48.36 5.29 23.06
N ALA A 346 -48.78 6.51 22.72
CA ALA A 346 -48.31 7.20 21.53
C ALA A 346 -46.78 7.47 21.60
N GLU A 347 -46.26 7.91 22.75
CA GLU A 347 -44.82 8.06 22.97
C GLU A 347 -44.06 6.74 22.85
N ARG A 348 -44.59 5.66 23.43
CA ARG A 348 -44.02 4.31 23.29
C ARG A 348 -43.93 3.91 21.83
N ASP A 349 -44.98 4.15 21.04
CA ASP A 349 -45.02 3.77 19.63
C ASP A 349 -44.01 4.56 18.79
N GLU A 350 -43.79 5.85 19.10
CA GLU A 350 -42.71 6.59 18.45
C GLU A 350 -41.32 6.12 18.86
N VAL A 351 -41.10 5.84 20.15
CA VAL A 351 -39.82 5.26 20.58
C VAL A 351 -39.58 3.87 19.96
N ALA A 352 -40.64 3.08 19.73
CA ALA A 352 -40.54 1.80 19.03
C ALA A 352 -40.14 1.97 17.55
N LYS A 353 -40.69 2.96 16.84
CA LYS A 353 -40.28 3.30 15.47
C LYS A 353 -38.83 3.77 15.42
N ASP A 354 -38.42 4.64 16.35
CA ASP A 354 -37.02 5.08 16.50
C ASP A 354 -36.08 3.89 16.74
N LEU A 355 -36.48 2.94 17.59
CA LEU A 355 -35.69 1.74 17.90
C LEU A 355 -35.49 0.87 16.64
N ASP A 356 -36.53 0.70 15.83
CA ASP A 356 -36.44 -0.06 14.59
C ASP A 356 -35.60 0.66 13.52
N ALA A 357 -35.66 1.99 13.45
CA ALA A 357 -34.75 2.77 12.61
C ALA A 357 -33.29 2.61 13.05
N ALA A 358 -33.01 2.69 14.35
CA ALA A 358 -31.67 2.47 14.90
C ALA A 358 -31.16 1.05 14.64
N ARG A 359 -32.01 0.02 14.75
CA ARG A 359 -31.66 -1.37 14.40
C ARG A 359 -31.27 -1.52 12.93
N LYS A 360 -32.01 -0.88 12.01
CA LYS A 360 -31.66 -0.88 10.58
C LYS A 360 -30.31 -0.21 10.34
N ALA A 361 -30.06 0.93 10.99
CA ALA A 361 -28.77 1.62 10.91
C ALA A 361 -27.60 0.75 11.44
N VAL A 362 -27.80 0.04 12.56
CA VAL A 362 -26.81 -0.91 13.09
C VAL A 362 -26.57 -2.07 12.11
N ALA A 363 -27.62 -2.62 11.49
CA ALA A 363 -27.47 -3.67 10.48
C ALA A 363 -26.72 -3.19 9.23
N GLU A 364 -26.90 -1.93 8.83
CA GLU A 364 -26.11 -1.29 7.76
C GLU A 364 -24.65 -1.07 8.16
N CYS A 365 -24.37 -0.57 9.36
CA CYS A 365 -23.02 -0.50 9.94
C CYS A 365 -22.35 -1.89 9.90
N HIS A 366 -23.07 -2.95 10.29
CA HIS A 366 -22.55 -4.31 10.30
C HIS A 366 -22.21 -4.81 8.90
N ARG A 367 -23.10 -4.62 7.93
CA ARG A 367 -22.83 -4.97 6.52
C ARG A 367 -21.61 -4.22 5.97
N ALA A 368 -21.48 -2.94 6.26
CA ALA A 368 -20.30 -2.15 5.86
C ALA A 368 -19.01 -2.69 6.51
N ASN A 369 -19.08 -3.11 7.78
CA ASN A 369 -17.94 -3.69 8.49
C ASN A 369 -17.51 -5.04 7.88
N VAL A 370 -18.44 -5.90 7.47
CA VAL A 370 -18.12 -7.15 6.75
C VAL A 370 -17.38 -6.86 5.44
N ILE A 371 -17.85 -5.90 4.64
CA ILE A 371 -17.16 -5.49 3.40
C ILE A 371 -15.76 -4.93 3.70
N LEU A 372 -15.60 -4.16 4.77
CA LEU A 372 -14.31 -3.65 5.22
C LEU A 372 -13.36 -4.78 5.64
N GLN A 373 -13.86 -5.82 6.31
CA GLN A 373 -13.07 -7.00 6.68
C GLN A 373 -12.64 -7.81 5.45
N GLU A 374 -13.52 -8.00 4.47
CA GLU A 374 -13.20 -8.68 3.22
C GLU A 374 -12.15 -7.91 2.40
N THR A 375 -12.28 -6.58 2.34
CA THR A 375 -11.29 -5.73 1.66
C THR A 375 -9.95 -5.70 2.39
N ASP A 376 -9.92 -5.71 3.73
CA ASP A 376 -8.69 -5.84 4.52
C ASP A 376 -8.02 -7.20 4.30
N ALA A 377 -8.79 -8.29 4.26
CA ALA A 377 -8.28 -9.63 3.96
C ALA A 377 -7.63 -9.69 2.56
N SER A 378 -8.30 -9.11 1.55
CA SER A 378 -7.76 -9.00 0.19
C SER A 378 -6.49 -8.15 0.12
N ALA A 379 -6.46 -7.02 0.85
CA ALA A 379 -5.27 -6.17 0.94
C ALA A 379 -4.09 -6.90 1.59
N ARG A 380 -4.32 -7.65 2.68
CA ARG A 380 -3.28 -8.47 3.34
C ARG A 380 -2.72 -9.55 2.42
N GLU A 381 -3.58 -10.17 1.60
CA GLU A 381 -3.12 -11.18 0.65
C GLU A 381 -2.25 -10.55 -0.46
N ARG A 382 -2.63 -9.38 -0.97
CA ARG A 382 -1.77 -8.61 -1.89
C ARG A 382 -0.43 -8.21 -1.25
N ILE A 383 -0.43 -7.83 0.02
CA ILE A 383 0.81 -7.54 0.75
C ILE A 383 1.71 -8.77 0.79
N ARG A 384 1.18 -9.96 1.12
CA ARG A 384 1.97 -11.21 1.09
C ARG A 384 2.55 -11.52 -0.29
N GLN A 385 1.76 -11.30 -1.35
CA GLN A 385 2.24 -11.50 -2.73
C GLN A 385 3.40 -10.55 -3.06
N LEU A 386 3.28 -9.27 -2.67
CA LEU A 386 4.37 -8.29 -2.86
C LEU A 386 5.61 -8.64 -2.03
N GLU A 387 5.44 -9.08 -0.78
CA GLU A 387 6.54 -9.56 0.06
C GLU A 387 7.29 -10.74 -0.58
N SER A 388 6.56 -11.69 -1.17
CA SER A 388 7.15 -12.80 -1.93
C SER A 388 7.96 -12.32 -3.15
N ILE A 389 7.43 -11.37 -3.91
CA ILE A 389 8.14 -10.79 -5.07
C ILE A 389 9.40 -10.04 -4.62
N VAL A 390 9.32 -9.27 -3.53
CA VAL A 390 10.48 -8.56 -2.97
C VAL A 390 11.55 -9.56 -2.50
N ALA A 391 11.16 -10.64 -1.84
CA ALA A 391 12.09 -11.70 -1.42
C ALA A 391 12.78 -12.37 -2.62
N TYR A 392 12.01 -12.71 -3.67
CA TYR A 392 12.55 -13.26 -4.92
C TYR A 392 13.54 -12.30 -5.60
N ASN A 393 13.20 -11.02 -5.70
CA ASN A 393 14.09 -10.02 -6.30
C ASN A 393 15.35 -9.78 -5.47
N ALA A 394 15.25 -9.84 -4.14
CA ALA A 394 16.42 -9.76 -3.26
C ALA A 394 17.37 -10.96 -3.47
N GLU A 395 16.83 -12.17 -3.65
CA GLU A 395 17.62 -13.36 -3.98
C GLU A 395 18.30 -13.22 -5.35
N GLN A 396 17.59 -12.74 -6.37
CA GLN A 396 18.16 -12.49 -7.69
C GLN A 396 19.28 -11.43 -7.65
N ALA A 397 19.08 -10.34 -6.90
CA ALA A 397 20.11 -9.33 -6.72
C ALA A 397 21.36 -9.89 -6.01
N ALA A 398 21.18 -10.78 -5.04
CA ALA A 398 22.29 -11.46 -4.37
C ALA A 398 23.06 -12.39 -5.33
N ARG A 399 22.36 -13.12 -6.21
CA ARG A 399 22.99 -13.96 -7.25
C ARG A 399 23.81 -13.14 -8.23
N VAL A 400 23.23 -12.08 -8.79
CA VAL A 400 23.94 -11.18 -9.72
C VAL A 400 25.17 -10.55 -9.05
N LYS A 401 25.06 -10.19 -7.77
CA LYS A 401 26.20 -9.66 -7.02
C LYS A 401 27.32 -10.70 -6.87
N ALA A 402 26.98 -11.95 -6.57
CA ALA A 402 27.96 -13.04 -6.50
C ALA A 402 28.65 -13.27 -7.86
N ASP A 403 27.89 -13.25 -8.96
CA ASP A 403 28.44 -13.38 -10.32
C ASP A 403 29.39 -12.23 -10.67
N ILE A 404 29.04 -10.99 -10.27
CA ILE A 404 29.92 -9.82 -10.44
C ILE A 404 31.22 -9.97 -9.66
N ASP A 405 31.16 -10.43 -8.41
CA ASP A 405 32.34 -10.63 -7.57
C ASP A 405 33.22 -11.76 -8.13
N GLU A 406 32.62 -12.83 -8.65
CA GLU A 406 33.34 -13.90 -9.35
C GLU A 406 34.04 -13.37 -10.61
N LEU A 407 33.32 -12.65 -11.48
CA LEU A 407 33.90 -12.08 -12.70
C LEU A 407 35.04 -11.10 -12.39
N ARG A 408 34.91 -10.28 -11.34
CA ARG A 408 36.01 -9.42 -10.87
C ARG A 408 37.24 -10.24 -10.49
N SER A 409 37.06 -11.31 -9.72
CA SER A 409 38.18 -12.18 -9.34
C SER A 409 38.85 -12.85 -10.54
N GLN A 410 38.07 -13.22 -11.56
CA GLN A 410 38.59 -13.77 -12.82
C GLN A 410 39.38 -12.73 -13.62
N VAL A 411 38.89 -11.49 -13.70
CA VAL A 411 39.59 -10.37 -14.35
C VAL A 411 40.92 -10.10 -13.64
N GLU A 412 40.92 -9.98 -12.31
CA GLU A 412 42.15 -9.78 -11.53
C GLU A 412 43.17 -10.93 -11.70
N ALA A 413 42.69 -12.17 -11.84
CA ALA A 413 43.55 -13.32 -12.11
C ALA A 413 44.15 -13.25 -13.53
N ARG A 414 43.34 -12.84 -14.52
CA ARG A 414 43.80 -12.67 -15.91
C ARG A 414 44.78 -11.50 -16.05
N ASP A 415 44.58 -10.40 -15.35
CA ASP A 415 45.53 -9.28 -15.34
C ASP A 415 46.89 -9.72 -14.77
N ARG A 416 46.88 -10.49 -13.68
CA ARG A 416 48.11 -11.11 -13.14
C ARG A 416 48.78 -12.07 -14.12
N ASP A 417 48.00 -12.84 -14.89
CA ASP A 417 48.54 -13.71 -15.95
C ASP A 417 49.18 -12.88 -17.09
N VAL A 418 48.55 -11.78 -17.49
CA VAL A 418 49.07 -10.87 -18.53
C VAL A 418 50.37 -10.21 -18.06
N GLU A 419 50.42 -9.70 -16.83
CA GLU A 419 51.64 -9.13 -16.25
C GLU A 419 52.78 -10.16 -16.18
N ARG A 420 52.48 -11.40 -15.77
CA ARG A 420 53.46 -12.50 -15.76
C ARG A 420 54.00 -12.78 -17.17
N LEU A 421 53.12 -12.91 -18.17
CA LEU A 421 53.51 -13.16 -19.55
C LEU A 421 54.31 -11.98 -20.15
N ALA A 422 53.96 -10.75 -19.79
CA ALA A 422 54.72 -9.56 -20.19
C ALA A 422 56.15 -9.61 -19.61
N HIS A 423 56.30 -9.94 -18.32
CA HIS A 423 57.60 -10.12 -17.70
C HIS A 423 58.42 -11.27 -18.31
N GLU A 424 57.79 -12.41 -18.61
CA GLU A 424 58.44 -13.53 -19.29
C GLU A 424 58.91 -13.15 -20.70
N LYS A 425 58.09 -12.41 -21.45
CA LYS A 425 58.44 -11.92 -22.79
C LYS A 425 59.62 -10.96 -22.71
N ASP A 426 59.62 -10.02 -21.78
CA ASP A 426 60.73 -9.08 -21.58
C ASP A 426 62.02 -9.80 -21.17
N ALA A 427 61.93 -10.82 -20.32
CA ALA A 427 63.07 -11.65 -19.94
C ALA A 427 63.65 -12.41 -21.14
N ARG A 428 62.78 -13.05 -21.95
CA ARG A 428 63.20 -13.75 -23.18
C ARG A 428 63.79 -12.78 -24.21
N GLN A 429 63.23 -11.59 -24.34
CA GLN A 429 63.76 -10.57 -25.24
C GLN A 429 65.15 -10.14 -24.80
N ARG A 430 65.34 -9.84 -23.50
CA ARG A 430 66.68 -9.49 -22.95
C ARG A 430 67.69 -10.62 -23.12
N GLU A 431 67.29 -11.87 -22.93
CA GLU A 431 68.15 -13.03 -23.16
C GLU A 431 68.54 -13.18 -24.64
N SER A 432 67.56 -12.99 -25.54
CA SER A 432 67.77 -12.99 -26.99
C SER A 432 68.73 -11.86 -27.40
N ASP A 433 68.49 -10.64 -26.94
CA ASP A 433 69.33 -9.48 -27.23
C ASP A 433 70.76 -9.68 -26.69
N ALA A 434 70.91 -10.22 -25.47
CA ALA A 434 72.21 -10.55 -24.91
C ALA A 434 72.92 -11.67 -25.70
N ARG A 435 72.17 -12.65 -26.21
CA ARG A 435 72.72 -13.71 -27.08
C ARG A 435 73.19 -13.15 -28.41
N VAL A 436 72.39 -12.28 -29.05
CA VAL A 436 72.78 -11.59 -30.28
C VAL A 436 74.04 -10.77 -30.05
N ALA A 437 74.09 -9.96 -28.98
CA ALA A 437 75.26 -9.16 -28.63
C ALA A 437 76.53 -10.02 -28.44
N ARG A 438 76.43 -11.17 -27.74
CA ARG A 438 77.55 -12.11 -27.59
C ARG A 438 78.02 -12.66 -28.93
N LEU A 439 77.09 -13.07 -29.80
CA LEU A 439 77.43 -13.60 -31.13
C LEU A 439 78.12 -12.53 -31.98
N THR A 440 77.61 -11.31 -32.01
CA THR A 440 78.22 -10.18 -32.72
C THR A 440 79.63 -9.86 -32.20
N ALA A 441 79.84 -9.93 -30.89
CA ALA A 441 81.17 -9.75 -30.30
C ALA A 441 82.15 -10.85 -30.75
N THR A 442 81.76 -12.12 -30.60
CA THR A 442 82.61 -13.26 -31.02
C THR A 442 82.93 -13.23 -32.51
N GLU A 443 81.97 -12.83 -33.35
CA GLU A 443 82.18 -12.72 -34.78
C GLU A 443 83.13 -11.58 -35.13
N THR A 444 83.02 -10.44 -34.45
CA THR A 444 83.96 -9.31 -34.61
C THR A 444 85.38 -9.75 -34.25
N GLU A 445 85.55 -10.49 -33.16
CA GLU A 445 86.84 -11.07 -32.76
C GLU A 445 87.40 -12.02 -33.83
N VAL A 446 86.54 -12.89 -34.39
CA VAL A 446 86.93 -13.80 -35.47
C VAL A 446 87.33 -13.03 -36.73
N ARG A 447 86.58 -12.00 -37.13
CA ARG A 447 86.95 -11.14 -38.28
C ARG A 447 88.31 -10.47 -38.08
N ILE A 448 88.56 -9.94 -36.88
CA ILE A 448 89.85 -9.33 -36.53
C ILE A 448 90.98 -10.38 -36.59
N ALA A 449 90.75 -11.59 -36.07
CA ALA A 449 91.73 -12.66 -36.10
C ALA A 449 92.05 -13.10 -37.54
N VAL A 450 91.03 -13.30 -38.38
CA VAL A 450 91.20 -13.64 -39.81
C VAL A 450 91.93 -12.54 -40.56
N ALA A 451 91.61 -11.27 -40.31
CA ALA A 451 92.32 -10.14 -40.91
C ALA A 451 93.80 -10.10 -40.48
N LYS A 452 94.11 -10.36 -39.20
CA LYS A 452 95.49 -10.45 -38.71
C LYS A 452 96.26 -11.59 -39.37
N LEU A 453 95.64 -12.76 -39.54
CA LEU A 453 96.25 -13.90 -40.20
C LEU A 453 96.51 -13.63 -41.69
N LEU A 454 95.56 -13.00 -42.39
CA LEU A 454 95.75 -12.58 -43.78
C LEU A 454 96.89 -11.57 -43.92
N ASN A 455 96.95 -10.54 -43.06
CA ASN A 455 98.03 -9.55 -43.08
C ASN A 455 99.40 -10.19 -42.78
N ALA A 456 99.47 -11.08 -41.79
CA ALA A 456 100.69 -11.84 -41.50
C ALA A 456 101.11 -12.71 -42.68
N GLN A 457 100.14 -13.29 -43.38
CA GLN A 457 100.39 -14.09 -44.55
C GLN A 457 100.89 -13.25 -45.74
N GLU A 458 100.28 -12.10 -46.00
CA GLU A 458 100.75 -11.14 -47.00
C GLU A 458 102.19 -10.67 -46.71
N ALA A 459 102.52 -10.43 -45.43
CA ALA A 459 103.89 -10.10 -45.03
C ALA A 459 104.90 -11.24 -45.30
N MET A 460 104.45 -12.50 -45.19
CA MET A 460 105.28 -13.68 -45.49
C MET A 460 105.40 -13.97 -47.00
N GLU A 461 104.55 -13.38 -47.84
CA GLU A 461 104.51 -13.62 -49.29
C GLU A 461 105.87 -13.38 -49.94
N GLY A 462 106.60 -12.34 -49.53
CA GLY A 462 107.93 -12.03 -50.04
C GLY A 462 108.95 -13.16 -49.86
N SER A 463 108.81 -14.01 -48.84
CA SER A 463 109.70 -15.16 -48.61
C SER A 463 109.43 -16.34 -49.55
N PHE A 464 108.29 -16.33 -50.23
CA PHE A 464 107.88 -17.36 -51.19
C PHE A 464 107.81 -16.84 -52.62
N THR A 465 108.25 -15.60 -52.88
CA THR A 465 108.22 -14.98 -54.20
C THR A 465 109.55 -15.19 -54.92
N CYS A 466 109.48 -15.68 -56.15
CA CYS A 466 110.61 -15.71 -57.05
C CYS A 466 110.93 -14.30 -57.52
N LEU A 467 112.13 -13.78 -57.24
CA LEU A 467 112.49 -12.41 -57.63
C LEU A 467 112.73 -12.24 -59.15
N SER A 468 112.70 -13.32 -59.92
CA SER A 468 112.79 -13.28 -61.39
C SER A 468 111.44 -12.99 -62.04
N CYS A 469 110.38 -13.72 -61.66
CA CYS A 469 109.03 -13.55 -62.22
C CYS A 469 108.06 -12.78 -61.31
N MET A 470 108.47 -12.43 -60.09
CA MET A 470 107.66 -11.75 -59.07
C MET A 470 106.34 -12.46 -58.74
N THR A 471 106.34 -13.80 -58.87
CA THR A 471 105.22 -14.66 -58.48
C THR A 471 105.66 -15.68 -57.44
N LEU A 472 104.71 -16.34 -56.77
CA LEU A 472 104.99 -17.42 -55.83
C LEU A 472 105.80 -18.55 -56.51
N LEU A 473 106.76 -19.09 -55.77
CA LEU A 473 107.67 -20.13 -56.21
C LEU A 473 106.90 -21.36 -56.72
N THR A 474 107.05 -21.66 -58.00
CA THR A 474 106.59 -22.89 -58.65
C THR A 474 107.79 -23.76 -59.02
N GLU A 475 107.79 -25.01 -58.56
CA GLU A 475 108.93 -25.95 -58.73
C GLU A 475 110.26 -25.32 -58.31
N ALA A 476 110.32 -24.83 -57.06
CA ALA A 476 111.44 -24.08 -56.52
C ALA A 476 112.79 -24.81 -56.73
N LYS A 477 113.77 -24.07 -57.25
CA LYS A 477 115.13 -24.52 -57.51
C LYS A 477 116.10 -23.57 -56.79
N THR A 478 117.11 -24.12 -56.13
CA THR A 478 118.15 -23.35 -55.42
C THR A 478 119.41 -23.28 -56.29
N CYS A 479 119.86 -22.06 -56.56
CA CYS A 479 121.06 -21.78 -57.34
C CYS A 479 122.33 -22.00 -56.51
N VAL A 480 123.30 -22.74 -57.05
CA VAL A 480 124.61 -22.99 -56.42
C VAL A 480 125.67 -22.11 -57.08
N PRO A 481 126.55 -21.42 -56.33
CA PRO A 481 126.72 -21.47 -54.87
C PRO A 481 125.95 -20.42 -54.05
N CYS A 482 125.19 -19.53 -54.69
CA CYS A 482 124.64 -18.34 -54.02
C CYS A 482 123.44 -18.60 -53.09
N GLY A 483 122.75 -19.74 -53.21
CA GLY A 483 121.64 -20.13 -52.33
C GLY A 483 120.28 -19.48 -52.65
N HIS A 484 120.21 -18.56 -53.62
CA HIS A 484 118.95 -17.95 -54.05
C HIS A 484 117.99 -18.98 -54.64
N VAL A 485 116.70 -18.80 -54.38
CA VAL A 485 115.64 -19.74 -54.77
C VAL A 485 114.78 -19.11 -55.85
N VAL A 486 114.73 -19.76 -57.02
CA VAL A 486 113.96 -19.29 -58.18
C VAL A 486 112.94 -20.35 -58.61
N CYS A 487 111.95 -19.95 -59.41
CA CYS A 487 111.03 -20.91 -60.03
C CYS A 487 111.77 -21.85 -60.98
N GLY A 488 111.22 -23.05 -61.17
CA GLY A 488 111.79 -24.06 -62.06
C GLY A 488 111.98 -23.56 -63.50
N THR A 489 111.09 -22.68 -63.96
CA THR A 489 111.07 -22.03 -65.28
C THR A 489 111.93 -20.77 -65.37
N CYS A 490 112.19 -20.11 -64.24
CA CYS A 490 113.03 -18.91 -64.16
C CYS A 490 114.53 -19.23 -64.07
N CYS A 491 114.85 -20.49 -63.79
CA CYS A 491 116.22 -20.96 -63.72
C CYS A 491 116.72 -21.36 -65.12
N THR A 492 117.70 -20.63 -65.66
CA THR A 492 118.39 -21.01 -66.89
C THR A 492 119.62 -21.84 -66.56
N ASP A 493 119.66 -23.08 -67.06
CA ASP A 493 120.80 -23.97 -66.84
C ASP A 493 122.06 -23.39 -67.51
N GLY A 494 123.12 -23.17 -66.72
CA GLY A 494 124.38 -22.56 -67.17
C GLY A 494 124.39 -21.02 -67.24
N GLY A 495 123.33 -20.35 -66.75
CA GLY A 495 123.24 -18.89 -66.70
C GLY A 495 123.81 -18.23 -65.43
N ALA A 496 123.69 -16.91 -65.35
CA ALA A 496 123.91 -16.15 -64.12
C ALA A 496 122.63 -16.11 -63.27
N CYS A 497 122.78 -16.11 -61.94
CA CYS A 497 121.66 -16.03 -61.00
C CYS A 497 120.94 -14.69 -61.17
N SER A 498 119.62 -14.73 -61.36
CA SER A 498 118.79 -13.54 -61.58
C SER A 498 118.80 -12.54 -60.43
N GLU A 499 119.14 -12.97 -59.21
CA GLU A 499 119.13 -12.11 -58.01
C GLU A 499 120.47 -11.44 -57.73
N CYS A 500 121.59 -12.12 -57.97
CA CYS A 500 122.92 -11.62 -57.59
C CYS A 500 123.94 -11.58 -58.74
N ALA A 501 123.50 -11.92 -59.96
CA ALA A 501 124.32 -11.99 -61.18
C ALA A 501 125.56 -12.92 -61.10
N ARG A 502 125.70 -13.74 -60.06
CA ARG A 502 126.79 -14.72 -59.95
C ARG A 502 126.55 -15.90 -60.89
N PRO A 503 127.58 -16.45 -61.55
CA PRO A 503 127.44 -17.63 -62.41
C PRO A 503 126.91 -18.81 -61.59
N VAL A 504 125.87 -19.47 -62.11
CA VAL A 504 125.24 -20.63 -61.47
C VAL A 504 125.98 -21.88 -61.94
N THR A 505 126.73 -22.52 -61.04
CA THR A 505 127.48 -23.74 -61.36
C THR A 505 126.62 -25.00 -61.32
N GLY A 506 125.46 -24.91 -60.68
CA GLY A 506 124.51 -26.00 -60.56
C GLY A 506 123.21 -25.55 -59.93
N VAL A 507 122.18 -26.36 -60.10
CA VAL A 507 120.85 -26.07 -59.61
C VAL A 507 120.33 -27.30 -58.88
N VAL A 508 119.86 -27.11 -57.64
CA VAL A 508 119.31 -28.19 -56.83
C VAL A 508 117.80 -27.99 -56.68
N PRO A 509 116.96 -28.98 -57.05
CA PRO A 509 115.53 -28.88 -56.83
C PRO A 509 115.21 -28.82 -55.33
N ASN A 510 114.49 -27.78 -54.92
CA ASN A 510 114.12 -27.55 -53.53
C ASN A 510 112.66 -27.93 -53.30
N ARG A 511 112.44 -29.23 -53.08
CA ARG A 511 111.10 -29.81 -52.86
C ARG A 511 110.42 -29.23 -51.61
N ASN A 512 111.20 -28.90 -50.58
CA ASN A 512 110.67 -28.31 -49.34
C ASN A 512 110.10 -26.91 -49.60
N MET A 513 110.83 -26.05 -50.32
CA MET A 513 110.33 -24.73 -50.69
C MET A 513 109.10 -24.80 -51.62
N SER A 514 109.08 -25.75 -52.55
CA SER A 514 107.91 -25.99 -53.39
C SER A 514 106.68 -26.40 -52.58
N ALA A 515 106.84 -27.30 -51.61
CA ALA A 515 105.76 -27.74 -50.72
C ALA A 515 105.29 -26.61 -49.79
N LEU A 516 106.20 -25.80 -49.26
CA LEU A 516 105.86 -24.64 -48.42
C LEU A 516 105.13 -23.56 -49.21
N SER A 517 105.56 -23.25 -50.44
CA SER A 517 104.85 -22.33 -51.34
C SER A 517 103.44 -22.83 -51.69
N GLY A 518 103.28 -24.13 -51.92
CA GLY A 518 101.97 -24.76 -52.12
C GLY A 518 101.07 -24.65 -50.88
N LYS A 519 101.60 -24.94 -49.68
CA LYS A 519 100.87 -24.78 -48.41
C LYS A 519 100.50 -23.32 -48.14
N PHE A 520 101.40 -22.38 -48.44
CA PHE A 520 101.15 -20.95 -48.35
C PHE A 520 99.97 -20.55 -49.24
N THR A 521 99.97 -20.98 -50.52
CA THR A 521 98.87 -20.70 -51.45
C THR A 521 97.54 -21.25 -50.95
N TYR A 522 97.53 -22.48 -50.43
CA TYR A 522 96.34 -23.09 -49.85
C TYR A 522 95.80 -22.30 -48.65
N ILE A 523 96.67 -21.95 -47.68
CA ILE A 523 96.26 -21.16 -46.51
C ILE A 523 95.68 -19.82 -46.95
N ARG A 524 96.27 -19.17 -47.96
CA ARG A 524 95.80 -17.88 -48.48
C ARG A 524 94.41 -18.01 -49.07
N GLN A 525 94.16 -19.07 -49.84
CA GLN A 525 92.85 -19.35 -50.42
C GLN A 525 91.80 -19.67 -49.34
N VAL A 526 92.16 -20.45 -48.32
CA VAL A 526 91.25 -20.79 -47.21
C VAL A 526 90.89 -19.56 -46.39
N LEU A 527 91.88 -18.75 -46.01
CA LEU A 527 91.63 -17.51 -45.26
C LEU A 527 90.87 -16.47 -46.11
N GLY A 528 91.14 -16.41 -47.41
CA GLY A 528 90.39 -15.57 -48.35
C GLY A 528 88.92 -15.97 -48.42
N ARG A 529 88.62 -17.27 -48.60
CA ARG A 529 87.23 -17.78 -48.57
C ARG A 529 86.56 -17.52 -47.23
N LEU A 530 87.26 -17.75 -46.12
CA LEU A 530 86.71 -17.51 -44.79
C LEU A 530 86.40 -16.02 -44.57
N LYS A 531 87.25 -15.11 -45.08
CA LYS A 531 86.97 -13.67 -45.09
C LYS A 531 85.72 -13.36 -45.93
N ASP A 532 85.62 -13.93 -47.13
CA ASP A 532 84.48 -13.71 -48.02
C ASP A 532 83.17 -14.21 -47.39
N ASP A 533 83.17 -15.42 -46.79
CA ASP A 533 82.04 -15.99 -46.05
C ASP A 533 81.63 -15.10 -44.85
N LEU A 534 82.61 -14.57 -44.11
CA LEU A 534 82.38 -13.64 -43.01
C LEU A 534 81.83 -12.28 -43.46
N THR A 535 82.10 -11.86 -44.70
CA THR A 535 81.61 -10.59 -45.27
C THR A 535 80.29 -10.72 -46.02
N THR A 536 79.96 -11.91 -46.53
CA THR A 536 78.74 -12.18 -47.30
C THR A 536 77.61 -12.77 -46.47
N SER A 537 77.86 -13.07 -45.19
CA SER A 537 76.84 -13.56 -44.27
C SER A 537 75.61 -12.62 -44.21
N PRO A 538 74.40 -13.12 -44.55
CA PRO A 538 73.18 -12.31 -44.63
C PRO A 538 72.68 -11.79 -43.28
N LEU A 539 73.26 -12.26 -42.17
CA LEU A 539 73.03 -11.66 -40.85
C LEU A 539 73.55 -10.21 -40.76
N PHE A 540 74.40 -9.78 -41.70
CA PHE A 540 75.09 -8.48 -41.65
C PHE A 540 75.21 -7.79 -43.01
N ALA A 541 74.39 -8.17 -44.00
CA ALA A 541 74.20 -7.36 -45.19
C ALA A 541 73.51 -6.04 -44.77
N ASP A 542 74.32 -5.02 -44.48
CA ASP A 542 73.95 -3.66 -44.14
C ASP A 542 72.79 -3.51 -43.14
N ILE A 543 73.12 -3.36 -41.85
CA ILE A 543 72.36 -2.40 -41.04
C ILE A 543 72.83 -1.03 -41.54
N PRO A 544 72.02 -0.29 -42.33
CA PRO A 544 72.46 0.94 -42.93
C PRO A 544 72.37 2.04 -41.87
N GLY A 545 73.49 2.32 -41.20
CA GLY A 545 73.60 3.44 -40.28
C GLY A 545 74.18 3.07 -38.92
N GLN A 546 75.51 2.96 -38.86
CA GLN A 546 76.34 3.54 -37.80
C GLN A 546 77.55 4.18 -38.45
#